data_AF-A0A172S042-F1
#
_entry.id   AF-A0A172S042-F1
#
_cell.length_a   1.000
_cell.length_b   1.000
_cell.length_c   1.000
_cell.angle_alpha   90.00
_cell.angle_beta   90.00
_cell.angle_gamma   90.00
#
_symmetry.space_group_name_H-M   'P 1'
#
loop_
_entity.id
_entity.type
_entity.pdbx_description
1 polymer ?
#
loop_
_entity_poly.entity_id
_entity_poly.type
_entity_poly.pdbx_seq_one_letter_code
_entity_poly.pdbx_strand_id
1 'polypeptide(L)'
;MTLVITFLAAAISTAIWYASAPNSNMRFGTLALMYWGAALMWCVDGINGLIEGEGFIEIVDTAAMIDDAILGLVVVAVGLAAWAIYLVAKDPKRILRTSLAK
;
A
#
# COMPACT_ATOMS: atom_id res chain seq x y z
N MET A 1 -13.73 -5.14 -0.62
CA MET A 1 -13.22 -4.22 0.46
C MET A 1 -11.75 -3.85 0.33
N THR A 2 -10.95 -4.69 -0.34
CA THR A 2 -9.52 -4.51 -0.65
C THR A 2 -9.19 -3.14 -1.25
N LEU A 3 -9.92 -2.72 -2.30
CA LEU A 3 -9.72 -1.47 -3.02
C LEU A 3 -9.68 -0.25 -2.10
N VAL A 4 -10.66 -0.14 -1.19
CA VAL A 4 -10.78 0.99 -0.25
C VAL A 4 -9.58 1.03 0.69
N ILE A 5 -9.20 -0.12 1.25
CA ILE A 5 -8.07 -0.23 2.17
C ILE A 5 -6.76 0.18 1.47
N THR A 6 -6.51 -0.33 0.27
CA THR A 6 -5.26 -0.03 -0.45
C THR A 6 -5.22 1.38 -1.01
N PHE A 7 -6.37 1.95 -1.39
CA PHE A 7 -6.47 3.34 -1.79
C PHE A 7 -6.17 4.28 -0.62
N LEU A 8 -6.72 4.00 0.58
CA LEU A 8 -6.39 4.75 1.80
C LEU A 8 -4.90 4.65 2.14
N ALA A 9 -4.33 3.44 2.07
CA ALA A 9 -2.89 3.24 2.30
C ALA A 9 -2.03 4.02 1.29
N ALA A 10 -2.43 4.04 0.02
CA ALA A 10 -1.78 4.82 -1.04
C ALA A 10 -1.85 6.33 -0.74
N ALA A 11 -3.05 6.84 -0.43
CA ALA A 11 -3.28 8.26 -0.14
C ALA A 11 -2.48 8.73 1.09
N ILE A 12 -2.48 7.95 2.18
CA ILE A 12 -1.69 8.25 3.38
C ILE A 12 -0.19 8.24 3.05
N SER A 13 0.28 7.25 2.31
CA SER A 13 1.70 7.16 1.93
C SER A 13 2.12 8.33 1.04
N THR A 14 1.26 8.76 0.11
CA THR A 14 1.47 9.96 -0.71
C THR A 14 1.48 11.23 0.13
N ALA A 15 0.56 11.37 1.09
CA ALA A 15 0.51 12.54 1.98
C ALA A 15 1.77 12.65 2.84
N ILE A 16 2.24 11.53 3.42
CA ILE A 16 3.49 11.49 4.20
C ILE A 16 4.69 11.81 3.30
N TRP A 17 4.72 11.26 2.09
CA TRP A 17 5.78 11.57 1.12
C TRP A 17 5.80 13.07 0.76
N TYR A 18 4.64 13.66 0.48
CA TYR A 18 4.51 15.08 0.13
C TYR A 18 4.92 15.99 1.29
N ALA A 19 4.48 15.69 2.51
CA ALA A 19 4.85 16.43 3.71
C ALA A 19 6.35 16.33 4.05
N SER A 20 7.01 15.26 3.62
CA SER A 20 8.44 15.02 3.86
C SER A 20 9.35 15.57 2.75
N ALA A 21 8.80 16.11 1.65
CA ALA A 21 9.57 16.69 0.56
C ALA A 21 10.11 18.08 0.97
N PRO A 22 11.36 18.46 0.63
CA PRO A 22 12.30 17.78 -0.28
C PRO A 22 13.29 16.81 0.40
N ASN A 23 13.36 16.79 1.74
CA ASN A 23 14.31 15.97 2.52
C ASN A 23 13.82 14.52 2.77
N SER A 24 13.04 13.96 1.84
CA SER A 24 12.42 12.64 1.95
C SER A 24 13.47 11.50 1.88
N ASN A 25 14.20 11.31 2.98
CA ASN A 25 15.18 10.23 3.15
C ASN A 25 14.51 8.86 3.31
N MET A 26 13.23 8.82 3.68
CA MET A 26 12.53 7.57 4.01
C MET A 26 11.84 6.90 2.81
N ARG A 27 12.05 7.41 1.57
CA ARG A 27 11.57 6.78 0.34
C ARG A 27 10.08 6.40 0.35
N PHE A 28 9.23 7.21 0.98
CA PHE A 28 7.79 6.99 1.03
C PHE A 28 7.13 7.00 -0.35
N GLY A 29 7.75 7.63 -1.35
CA GLY A 29 7.29 7.57 -2.75
C GLY A 29 7.26 6.13 -3.31
N THR A 30 8.21 5.27 -2.93
CA THR A 30 8.20 3.85 -3.35
C THR A 30 7.03 3.11 -2.70
N LEU A 31 6.75 3.37 -1.42
CA LEU A 31 5.60 2.79 -0.71
C LEU A 31 4.28 3.24 -1.33
N ALA A 32 4.15 4.54 -1.64
CA ALA A 32 2.99 5.09 -2.31
C ALA A 32 2.76 4.42 -3.68
N LEU A 33 3.80 4.25 -4.50
CA LEU A 33 3.68 3.58 -5.80
C LEU A 33 3.24 2.12 -5.67
N MET A 34 3.73 1.38 -4.66
CA MET A 34 3.29 0.00 -4.43
C MET A 34 1.79 -0.07 -4.12
N TYR A 35 1.29 0.81 -3.24
CA TYR A 35 -0.15 0.84 -2.92
C TYR A 35 -1.02 1.39 -4.03
N TRP A 36 -0.56 2.37 -4.80
CA TRP A 36 -1.26 2.82 -6.01
C TRP A 36 -1.35 1.72 -7.05
N GLY A 37 -0.30 0.92 -7.24
CA GLY A 37 -0.33 -0.26 -8.12
C GLY A 37 -1.35 -1.30 -7.66
N ALA A 38 -1.38 -1.59 -6.36
CA ALA A 38 -2.36 -2.51 -5.78
C ALA A 38 -3.81 -1.98 -5.92
N ALA A 39 -4.02 -0.69 -5.63
CA ALA A 39 -5.32 -0.04 -5.80
C ALA A 39 -5.78 -0.09 -7.27
N LEU A 40 -4.89 0.15 -8.23
CA LEU A 40 -5.20 0.06 -9.66
C LEU A 40 -5.60 -1.36 -10.08
N MET A 41 -4.93 -2.40 -9.55
CA MET A 41 -5.30 -3.80 -9.82
C MET A 41 -6.76 -4.06 -9.43
N TRP A 42 -7.14 -3.74 -8.19
CA TRP A 42 -8.54 -3.93 -7.76
C TRP A 42 -9.52 -2.96 -8.40
N CYS A 43 -9.08 -1.77 -8.86
CA CYS A 43 -9.93 -0.89 -9.67
C CYS A 43 -10.32 -1.56 -10.99
N VAL A 44 -9.40 -2.31 -11.62
CA VAL A 44 -9.70 -3.06 -12.86
C VAL A 44 -10.71 -4.17 -12.57
N ASP A 45 -10.58 -4.88 -11.45
CA ASP A 45 -11.55 -5.90 -11.03
C ASP A 45 -12.95 -5.29 -10.86
N GLY A 46 -13.05 -4.13 -10.22
CA GLY A 46 -14.32 -3.40 -10.08
C GLY A 46 -14.92 -2.92 -11.41
N ILE A 47 -14.09 -2.53 -12.38
CA ILE A 47 -14.55 -2.19 -13.74
C ILE A 47 -15.06 -3.44 -14.46
N ASN A 48 -14.39 -4.58 -14.28
CA ASN A 48 -14.85 -5.85 -14.85
C ASN A 48 -16.22 -6.25 -14.30
N GLY A 49 -16.43 -6.14 -12.98
CA GLY A 49 -17.74 -6.38 -12.37
C GLY A 49 -18.84 -5.47 -12.96
N LEU A 50 -18.55 -4.18 -13.17
CA LEU A 50 -19.51 -3.28 -13.83
C LEU A 50 -19.88 -3.72 -15.26
N ILE A 51 -18.93 -4.27 -16.03
CA ILE A 51 -19.18 -4.78 -17.38
C ILE A 51 -20.05 -6.04 -17.34
N GLU A 52 -19.88 -6.87 -16.30
CA GLU A 52 -20.65 -8.10 -16.08
C GLU A 52 -22.05 -7.84 -15.49
N GLY A 53 -22.35 -6.59 -15.13
CA GLY A 53 -23.64 -6.17 -14.56
C GLY A 53 -23.69 -6.18 -13.03
N GLU A 54 -22.54 -6.40 -12.39
CA GLU A 54 -22.34 -6.33 -10.95
C GLU A 54 -22.04 -4.88 -10.49
N GLY A 55 -21.98 -4.67 -9.18
CA GLY A 55 -21.61 -3.38 -8.60
C GLY A 55 -20.09 -3.15 -8.65
N PHE A 56 -19.67 -1.90 -8.84
CA PHE A 56 -18.25 -1.52 -8.72
C PHE A 56 -17.66 -1.86 -7.35
N ILE A 57 -18.48 -1.70 -6.31
CA ILE A 57 -18.21 -2.22 -4.97
C ILE A 57 -19.35 -3.17 -4.68
N GLU A 58 -19.04 -4.46 -4.65
CA GLU A 58 -20.01 -5.47 -4.30
C GLU A 58 -20.25 -5.48 -2.78
N ILE A 59 -21.53 -5.55 -2.41
CA ILE A 59 -21.96 -5.79 -1.03
C ILE A 59 -22.50 -7.21 -1.00
N VAL A 60 -21.57 -8.14 -0.74
CA VAL A 60 -21.83 -9.59 -0.67
C VAL A 60 -22.06 -9.98 0.80
N ASP A 61 -22.23 -11.27 1.07
CA ASP A 61 -22.36 -11.79 2.43
C ASP A 61 -21.24 -11.30 3.36
N THR A 62 -21.57 -11.18 4.64
CA THR A 62 -20.69 -10.59 5.67
C THR A 62 -19.37 -11.35 5.78
N ALA A 63 -19.40 -12.67 5.62
CA ALA A 63 -18.19 -13.50 5.65
C ALA A 63 -17.24 -13.16 4.48
N ALA A 64 -17.76 -13.05 3.26
CA ALA A 64 -16.96 -12.70 2.08
C ALA A 64 -16.37 -11.29 2.18
N MET A 65 -17.14 -10.32 2.71
CA MET A 65 -16.64 -8.96 2.94
C MET A 65 -15.49 -8.92 3.96
N ILE A 66 -15.53 -9.77 4.98
CA ILE A 66 -14.47 -9.88 5.99
C ILE A 66 -13.21 -10.49 5.37
N ASP A 67 -13.33 -11.57 4.59
CA ASP A 67 -12.19 -12.20 3.93
C ASP A 67 -11.46 -11.22 3.00
N ASP A 68 -12.22 -10.45 2.22
CA ASP A 68 -11.70 -9.35 1.40
C ASP A 68 -10.98 -8.27 2.22
N ALA A 69 -11.55 -7.89 3.36
CA ALA A 69 -10.96 -6.87 4.22
C ALA A 69 -9.64 -7.38 4.83
N ILE A 70 -9.59 -8.66 5.24
CA ILE A 70 -8.38 -9.31 5.73
C ILE A 70 -7.33 -9.34 4.63
N LEU A 71 -7.69 -9.71 3.40
CA LEU A 71 -6.77 -9.70 2.26
C LEU A 71 -6.19 -8.31 2.02
N GLY A 72 -7.02 -7.26 2.05
CA GLY A 72 -6.57 -5.87 1.92
C GLY A 72 -5.59 -5.47 3.02
N LEU A 73 -5.86 -5.86 4.26
CA LEU A 73 -4.97 -5.59 5.41
C LEU A 73 -3.64 -6.35 5.29
N VAL A 74 -3.67 -7.60 4.84
CA VAL A 74 -2.47 -8.40 4.59
C VAL A 74 -1.60 -7.74 3.52
N VAL A 75 -2.19 -7.26 2.42
CA VAL A 75 -1.43 -6.56 1.36
C VAL A 75 -0.79 -5.27 1.87
N VAL A 76 -1.47 -4.51 2.74
CA VAL A 76 -0.87 -3.35 3.40
C VAL A 76 0.29 -3.77 4.32
N ALA A 77 0.12 -4.83 5.12
CA ALA A 77 1.19 -5.31 5.99
C ALA A 77 2.43 -5.78 5.20
N VAL A 78 2.22 -6.50 4.10
CA VAL A 78 3.29 -6.97 3.21
C VAL A 78 3.97 -5.79 2.50
N GLY A 79 3.21 -4.80 2.02
CA GLY A 79 3.76 -3.59 1.40
C GLY A 79 4.63 -2.79 2.36
N LEU A 80 4.21 -2.62 3.62
CA LEU A 80 5.00 -2.01 4.68
C LEU A 80 6.28 -2.81 4.96
N ALA A 81 6.18 -4.14 5.06
CA ALA A 81 7.33 -5.00 5.32
C ALA A 81 8.36 -4.93 4.18
N ALA A 82 7.91 -5.01 2.92
CA ALA A 82 8.77 -4.88 1.74
C ALA A 82 9.46 -3.51 1.69
N TRP A 83 8.73 -2.44 1.98
CA TRP A 83 9.31 -1.09 2.08
C TRP A 83 10.31 -0.97 3.22
N ALA A 84 10.03 -1.55 4.39
CA ALA A 84 10.94 -1.53 5.54
C ALA A 84 12.26 -2.25 5.20
N ILE A 85 12.19 -3.43 4.57
CA ILE A 85 13.36 -4.16 4.07
C ILE A 85 14.13 -3.31 3.07
N TYR A 86 13.43 -2.68 2.11
CA TYR A 86 14.05 -1.80 1.12
C TYR A 86 14.75 -0.58 1.74
N LEU A 87 14.15 0.03 2.78
CA LEU A 87 14.70 1.16 3.49
C LEU A 87 15.95 0.77 4.29
N VAL A 88 15.91 -0.37 4.97
CA VAL A 88 17.06 -0.97 5.68
C VAL A 88 18.20 -1.26 4.69
N ALA A 89 17.90 -1.89 3.55
CA ALA A 89 18.91 -2.25 2.55
C ALA A 89 19.59 -1.04 1.91
N LYS A 90 18.82 0.04 1.65
CA LYS A 90 19.39 1.29 1.10
C LYS A 90 20.10 2.13 2.14
N ASP A 91 19.79 1.95 3.43
CA ASP A 91 20.30 2.71 4.58
C ASP A 91 20.55 4.21 4.26
N PRO A 92 19.52 4.94 3.79
CA PRO A 92 19.69 6.32 3.33
C PRO A 92 20.20 7.26 4.43
N LYS A 93 19.98 6.92 5.71
CA LYS A 93 20.44 7.67 6.87
C LYS A 93 21.76 7.15 7.45
N ARG A 94 22.38 6.11 6.88
CA ARG A 94 23.62 5.44 7.38
C ARG A 94 23.54 4.97 8.83
N ILE A 95 22.34 4.75 9.37
CA ILE A 95 22.15 4.41 10.79
C ILE A 95 22.71 3.03 11.08
N LEU A 96 22.50 2.07 10.17
CA LEU A 96 22.99 0.70 10.32
C LEU A 96 24.51 0.64 10.20
N ARG A 97 25.06 1.34 9.20
CA ARG A 97 26.53 1.43 9.02
C ARG A 97 27.23 2.09 10.21
N THR A 98 26.60 3.08 10.83
CA THR A 98 27.15 3.77 12.01
C THR A 98 27.05 2.90 13.27
N SER A 99 26.00 2.08 13.39
CA SER A 99 25.80 1.19 14.54
C SER A 99 26.66 -0.08 14.48
N LEU A 100 26.96 -0.58 13.28
CA LEU A 100 27.85 -1.74 13.05
C LEU A 100 29.35 -1.39 13.05
N ALA A 101 29.70 -0.11 12.88
CA ALA A 101 31.07 0.38 12.96
C ALA A 101 31.52 0.70 14.40
N LYS A 102 30.66 0.44 15.39
CA LYS A 102 30.89 0.65 16.82
C LYS A 102 31.10 -0.71 17.49
#